data_AF-A0A5B7YAH1-F1
#
_entry.id   AF-A0A5B7YAH1-F1
#
_cell.length_a   1.000
_cell.length_b   1.000
_cell.length_c   1.000
_cell.angle_alpha   90.00
_cell.angle_beta   90.00
_cell.angle_gamma   90.00
#
_symmetry.space_group_name_H-M   'P 1'
#
loop_
_entity.id
_entity.type
_entity.pdbx_description
1 polymer ?
#
loop_
_entity_poly.entity_id
_entity_poly.type
_entity_poly.pdbx_seq_one_letter_code
_entity_poly.pdbx_strand_id
1 'polypeptide(L)'
;MSKTYRIIVATHKRFQMPEDKDLYIPIQVGSEGKEDLGYQSDNQGVHISHLNPYYCELTGLYWAWKNLECDYLGLVHYRRYFTSKRHSYRESTSMDDIILSKSEVKNLLSKYDVVVPKKRKYYIETLYSHYAHTHDANHLDVTRQIVSELRPDYIDAFDQVMKQRSGYMFNMFIMSKENVAAYCEWLFPIIDELYRRLDITDYSAFDARLFGRISERLFNVWLAKQDLRVKEIPFIYMEKIDLIQKGKSFLQAKFFGKKYGQSF
;
A
#
# COMPACT_ATOMS: atom_id res chain seq x y z
N MET A 1 28.23 -12.98 -2.22
CA MET A 1 27.02 -13.74 -1.80
C MET A 1 25.89 -13.44 -2.76
N SER A 2 25.01 -14.41 -3.05
CA SER A 2 23.82 -14.15 -3.88
C SER A 2 22.80 -13.36 -3.08
N LYS A 3 22.30 -12.25 -3.64
CA LYS A 3 21.24 -11.44 -3.03
C LYS A 3 19.92 -12.21 -2.94
N THR A 4 19.15 -11.96 -1.89
CA THR A 4 17.86 -12.55 -1.55
C THR A 4 16.73 -11.55 -1.80
N TYR A 5 15.61 -12.03 -2.35
CA TYR A 5 14.48 -11.20 -2.76
C TYR A 5 13.21 -11.81 -2.17
N ARG A 6 12.45 -11.02 -1.41
CA ARG A 6 11.18 -11.43 -0.83
C ARG A 6 10.12 -10.37 -1.16
N ILE A 7 8.93 -10.81 -1.52
CA ILE A 7 7.76 -9.97 -1.77
C ILE A 7 6.65 -10.53 -0.89
N ILE A 8 6.25 -9.76 0.12
CA ILE A 8 5.13 -10.17 0.95
C ILE A 8 3.82 -9.94 0.22
N VAL A 9 2.93 -10.93 0.31
CA VAL A 9 1.56 -10.87 -0.20
C VAL A 9 0.64 -10.68 1.00
N ALA A 10 0.25 -9.44 1.27
CA ALA A 10 -0.64 -9.14 2.40
C ALA A 10 -2.05 -9.70 2.13
N THR A 11 -2.51 -10.61 2.99
CA THR A 11 -3.78 -11.33 2.84
C THR A 11 -4.57 -11.44 4.14
N HIS A 12 -5.90 -11.44 4.04
CA HIS A 12 -6.83 -11.60 5.18
C HIS A 12 -7.83 -12.74 4.94
N LYS A 13 -7.69 -13.48 3.85
CA LYS A 13 -8.53 -14.63 3.48
C LYS A 13 -7.73 -15.60 2.60
N ARG A 14 -8.20 -16.84 2.47
CA ARG A 14 -7.60 -17.79 1.53
C ARG A 14 -7.71 -17.25 0.11
N PHE A 15 -6.61 -17.33 -0.64
CA PHE A 15 -6.53 -16.92 -2.03
C PHE A 15 -5.50 -17.76 -2.77
N GLN A 16 -5.55 -17.77 -4.10
CA GLN A 16 -4.52 -18.39 -4.92
C GLN A 16 -3.20 -17.63 -4.73
N MET A 17 -2.14 -18.34 -4.34
CA MET A 17 -0.81 -17.77 -4.15
C MET A 17 0.13 -18.19 -5.27
N PRO A 18 1.14 -17.37 -5.61
CA PRO A 18 2.19 -17.74 -6.55
C PRO A 18 2.90 -19.04 -6.19
N GLU A 19 3.37 -19.78 -7.19
CA GLU A 19 4.13 -21.03 -7.01
C GLU A 19 5.54 -20.78 -6.47
N ASP A 20 6.17 -19.65 -6.83
CA ASP A 20 7.48 -19.25 -6.30
C ASP A 20 7.36 -18.75 -4.85
N LYS A 21 7.33 -19.71 -3.92
CA LYS A 21 7.24 -19.49 -2.46
C LYS A 21 8.48 -18.82 -1.86
N ASP A 22 9.61 -18.85 -2.57
CA ASP A 22 10.82 -18.16 -2.13
C ASP A 22 10.71 -16.66 -2.38
N LEU A 23 10.17 -16.27 -3.54
CA LEU A 23 9.95 -14.88 -3.90
C LEU A 23 8.69 -14.32 -3.24
N TYR A 24 7.56 -15.01 -3.31
CA TYR A 24 6.27 -14.51 -2.80
C TYR A 24 5.89 -15.20 -1.50
N ILE A 25 5.87 -14.43 -0.41
CA ILE A 25 5.53 -14.92 0.92
C ILE A 25 4.12 -14.42 1.30
N PRO A 26 3.10 -15.28 1.37
CA PRO A 26 1.80 -14.88 1.90
C PRO A 26 1.91 -14.56 3.40
N ILE A 27 1.51 -13.34 3.76
CA ILE A 27 1.41 -12.89 5.15
C ILE A 27 -0.07 -12.71 5.50
N GLN A 28 -0.58 -13.50 6.44
CA GLN A 28 -1.88 -13.27 7.05
C GLN A 28 -1.79 -12.02 7.92
N VAL A 29 -2.52 -10.97 7.54
CA VAL A 29 -2.53 -9.70 8.26
C VAL A 29 -3.67 -9.65 9.27
N GLY A 30 -3.37 -9.10 10.46
CA GLY A 30 -4.28 -9.12 11.60
C GLY A 30 -4.63 -10.54 12.02
N SER A 31 -3.64 -11.44 12.07
CA SER A 31 -3.82 -12.82 12.52
C SER A 31 -4.28 -12.92 13.98
N GLU A 32 -3.99 -11.91 14.79
CA GLU A 32 -4.34 -11.89 16.21
C GLU A 32 -5.86 -12.07 16.41
N GLY A 33 -6.25 -13.16 17.06
CA GLY A 33 -7.66 -13.52 17.29
C GLY A 33 -8.43 -14.04 16.08
N LYS A 34 -7.76 -14.38 14.97
CA LYS A 34 -8.40 -14.92 13.76
C LYS A 34 -8.01 -16.38 13.49
N GLU A 35 -8.83 -17.07 12.70
CA GLU A 35 -8.54 -18.42 12.21
C GLU A 35 -7.25 -18.44 11.38
N ASP A 36 -6.43 -19.47 11.56
CA ASP A 36 -5.22 -19.69 10.79
C ASP A 36 -5.56 -20.08 9.33
N LEU A 37 -5.08 -19.28 8.39
CA LEU A 37 -5.26 -19.51 6.96
C LEU A 37 -4.22 -20.47 6.37
N GLY A 38 -3.24 -20.92 7.16
CA GLY A 38 -2.10 -21.72 6.71
C GLY A 38 -0.99 -20.87 6.07
N TYR A 39 -0.94 -19.58 6.38
CA TYR A 39 0.06 -18.64 5.89
C TYR A 39 0.94 -18.13 7.04
N GLN A 40 2.07 -17.50 6.72
CA GLN A 40 2.87 -16.85 7.74
C GLN A 40 2.03 -15.75 8.41
N SER A 41 1.92 -15.78 9.73
CA SER A 41 1.10 -14.83 10.48
C SER A 41 1.89 -13.58 10.89
N ASP A 42 1.23 -12.43 10.88
CA ASP A 42 1.83 -11.15 11.28
C ASP A 42 1.81 -10.90 12.80
N ASN A 43 1.35 -11.85 13.62
CA ASN A 43 1.31 -11.79 15.09
C ASN A 43 2.43 -12.61 15.76
N GLN A 44 3.55 -12.82 15.06
CA GLN A 44 4.72 -13.54 15.58
C GLN A 44 5.94 -12.60 15.64
N GLY A 45 6.86 -12.82 16.58
CA GLY A 45 8.06 -11.97 16.71
C GLY A 45 7.72 -10.52 17.07
N VAL A 46 8.34 -9.56 16.41
CA VAL A 46 8.05 -8.12 16.63
C VAL A 46 6.91 -7.69 15.71
N HIS A 47 5.77 -7.29 16.28
CA HIS A 47 4.57 -7.05 15.49
C HIS A 47 3.62 -5.98 16.05
N ILE A 48 2.63 -5.62 15.21
CA ILE A 48 1.49 -4.75 15.52
C ILE A 48 0.16 -5.34 14.98
N SER A 49 0.04 -6.67 14.94
CA SER A 49 -1.12 -7.38 14.37
C SER A 49 -2.49 -6.88 14.86
N HIS A 50 -2.66 -6.63 16.17
CA HIS A 50 -3.88 -6.04 16.74
C HIS A 50 -4.31 -4.70 16.12
N LEU A 51 -3.40 -3.92 15.49
CA LEU A 51 -3.73 -2.67 14.81
C LEU A 51 -4.29 -2.88 13.39
N ASN A 52 -4.38 -4.11 12.89
CA ASN A 52 -4.83 -4.40 11.52
C ASN A 52 -6.22 -3.82 11.15
N PRO A 53 -7.22 -3.76 12.05
CA PRO A 53 -8.49 -3.08 11.75
C PRO A 53 -8.32 -1.62 11.31
N TYR A 54 -7.22 -0.99 11.70
CA TYR A 54 -6.89 0.41 11.44
C TYR A 54 -5.80 0.56 10.37
N TYR A 55 -4.70 -0.17 10.54
CA TYR A 55 -3.45 -0.04 9.77
C TYR A 55 -3.45 -0.92 8.51
N CYS A 56 -4.41 -1.84 8.39
CA CYS A 56 -4.59 -2.72 7.24
C CYS A 56 -3.29 -3.46 6.87
N GLU A 57 -2.89 -3.44 5.59
CA GLU A 57 -1.70 -4.12 5.07
C GLU A 57 -0.37 -3.64 5.72
N LEU A 58 -0.37 -2.50 6.43
CA LEU A 58 0.83 -2.02 7.12
C LEU A 58 1.27 -2.92 8.27
N THR A 59 0.37 -3.71 8.88
CA THR A 59 0.78 -4.66 9.93
C THR A 59 1.68 -5.76 9.36
N GLY A 60 1.35 -6.24 8.15
CA GLY A 60 2.20 -7.16 7.39
C GLY A 60 3.54 -6.52 6.98
N LEU A 61 3.52 -5.25 6.56
CA LEU A 61 4.76 -4.51 6.25
C LEU A 61 5.65 -4.35 7.48
N TYR A 62 5.07 -3.97 8.62
CA TYR A 62 5.80 -3.82 9.88
C TYR A 62 6.45 -5.14 10.29
N TRP A 63 5.68 -6.23 10.27
CA TRP A 63 6.18 -7.56 10.56
C TRP A 63 7.33 -7.94 9.62
N ALA A 64 7.16 -7.75 8.31
CA ALA A 64 8.19 -8.08 7.33
C ALA A 64 9.45 -7.23 7.49
N TRP A 65 9.28 -5.95 7.84
CA TRP A 65 10.40 -5.06 8.14
C TRP A 65 11.20 -5.56 9.33
N LYS A 66 10.56 -5.96 10.42
CA LYS A 66 11.24 -6.34 11.67
C LYS A 66 11.76 -7.79 11.72
N ASN A 67 11.15 -8.71 10.96
CA ASN A 67 11.41 -10.14 11.15
C ASN A 67 12.01 -10.85 9.92
N LEU A 68 11.87 -10.32 8.70
CA LEU A 68 12.41 -10.97 7.50
C LEU A 68 13.84 -10.53 7.18
N GLU A 69 14.77 -11.48 7.21
CA GLU A 69 16.12 -11.32 6.68
C GLU A 69 16.11 -11.45 5.15
N CYS A 70 16.36 -10.34 4.45
CA CYS A 70 16.48 -10.30 2.99
C CYS A 70 17.18 -9.03 2.50
N ASP A 71 17.74 -9.06 1.28
CA ASP A 71 18.38 -7.89 0.66
C ASP A 71 17.35 -6.94 0.01
N TYR A 72 16.28 -7.50 -0.56
CA TYR A 72 15.18 -6.75 -1.17
C TYR A 72 13.84 -7.25 -0.62
N LEU A 73 12.99 -6.28 -0.28
CA LEU A 73 11.66 -6.51 0.26
C LEU A 73 10.63 -5.75 -0.59
N GLY A 74 9.60 -6.47 -1.00
CA GLY A 74 8.42 -5.90 -1.67
C GLY A 74 7.14 -6.15 -0.90
N LEU A 75 6.13 -5.33 -1.20
CA LEU A 75 4.77 -5.48 -0.70
C LEU A 75 3.81 -5.50 -1.88
N VAL A 76 2.99 -6.55 -1.95
CA VAL A 76 1.85 -6.66 -2.86
C VAL A 76 0.62 -7.10 -2.06
N HIS A 77 -0.56 -6.93 -2.65
CA HIS A 77 -1.81 -7.30 -1.98
C HIS A 77 -2.30 -8.62 -2.56
N TYR A 78 -3.02 -9.43 -1.79
CA TYR A 78 -3.45 -10.79 -2.21
C TYR A 78 -4.11 -10.89 -3.60
N ARG A 79 -4.74 -9.81 -4.08
CA ARG A 79 -5.42 -9.73 -5.37
C ARG A 79 -4.78 -8.76 -6.37
N ARG A 80 -3.59 -8.21 -6.10
CA ARG A 80 -2.91 -7.23 -6.96
C ARG A 80 -1.42 -7.53 -7.04
N TYR A 81 -0.94 -7.85 -8.25
CA TYR A 81 0.46 -8.23 -8.47
C TYR A 81 1.08 -7.42 -9.59
N PHE A 82 2.38 -7.18 -9.47
CA PHE A 82 3.18 -6.56 -10.51
C PHE A 82 3.33 -7.46 -11.72
N THR A 83 3.30 -6.87 -12.91
CA THR A 83 3.44 -7.60 -14.19
C THR A 83 4.42 -6.86 -15.10
N SER A 84 5.19 -7.58 -15.91
CA SER A 84 6.18 -6.96 -16.82
C SER A 84 5.52 -6.24 -18.00
N LYS A 85 4.33 -6.68 -18.40
CA LYS A 85 3.49 -6.07 -19.44
C LYS A 85 2.05 -5.90 -18.94
N ARG A 86 1.25 -5.11 -19.65
CA ARG A 86 -0.15 -4.89 -19.28
C ARG A 86 -0.97 -6.14 -19.61
N HIS A 87 -1.71 -6.64 -18.63
CA HIS A 87 -2.64 -7.75 -18.78
C HIS A 87 -4.06 -7.32 -18.39
N SER A 88 -5.05 -7.96 -19.00
CA SER A 88 -6.44 -7.91 -18.56
C SER A 88 -6.77 -9.24 -17.90
N TYR A 89 -7.48 -9.19 -16.77
CA TYR A 89 -7.90 -10.42 -16.08
C TYR A 89 -8.80 -11.28 -16.98
N ARG A 90 -8.48 -12.57 -17.07
CA ARG A 90 -9.35 -13.62 -17.61
C ARG A 90 -9.26 -14.81 -16.66
N GLU A 91 -10.37 -15.50 -16.43
CA GLU A 91 -10.42 -16.66 -15.51
C GLU A 91 -9.45 -17.78 -15.91
N SER A 92 -9.14 -17.91 -17.20
CA SER A 92 -8.16 -18.88 -17.71
C SER A 92 -6.70 -18.43 -17.60
N THR A 93 -6.41 -17.24 -17.06
CA THR A 93 -5.05 -16.73 -16.97
C THR A 93 -4.35 -17.35 -15.76
N SER A 94 -3.26 -18.08 -16.01
CA SER A 94 -2.35 -18.52 -14.95
C SER A 94 -1.68 -17.30 -14.31
N MET A 95 -1.68 -17.25 -12.97
CA MET A 95 -1.04 -16.19 -12.19
C MET A 95 0.47 -16.14 -12.47
N ASP A 96 1.13 -17.29 -12.40
CA ASP A 96 2.60 -17.41 -12.52
C ASP A 96 3.12 -17.05 -13.92
N ASP A 97 2.28 -17.15 -14.95
CA ASP A 97 2.63 -16.76 -16.33
C ASP A 97 2.72 -15.24 -16.53
N ILE A 98 2.15 -14.45 -15.62
CA ILE A 98 1.95 -13.00 -15.81
C ILE A 98 2.58 -12.12 -14.74
N ILE A 99 2.72 -12.63 -13.51
CA ILE A 99 3.35 -11.87 -12.44
C ILE A 99 4.86 -11.81 -12.65
N LEU A 100 5.52 -10.86 -11.99
CA LEU A 100 6.98 -10.78 -12.06
C LEU A 100 7.64 -12.05 -11.51
N SER A 101 8.49 -12.65 -12.33
CA SER A 101 9.42 -13.70 -11.92
C SER A 101 10.62 -13.12 -11.15
N LYS A 102 11.34 -13.97 -10.42
CA LYS A 102 12.56 -13.59 -9.69
C LYS A 102 13.64 -12.97 -10.59
N SER A 103 13.78 -13.46 -11.82
CA SER A 103 14.75 -12.94 -12.79
C SER A 103 14.37 -11.53 -13.28
N GLU A 104 13.08 -11.28 -13.51
CA GLU A 104 12.58 -9.95 -13.86
C GLU A 104 12.77 -8.95 -12.71
N VAL A 105 12.43 -9.35 -11.48
CA VAL A 105 12.66 -8.53 -10.26
C VAL A 105 14.13 -8.15 -10.14
N LYS A 106 15.04 -9.12 -10.27
CA LYS A 106 16.50 -8.88 -10.23
C LYS A 106 16.96 -7.91 -11.33
N ASN A 107 16.44 -8.05 -12.55
CA ASN A 107 16.80 -7.17 -13.67
C ASN A 107 16.24 -5.74 -13.51
N LEU A 108 15.08 -5.57 -12.85
CA LEU A 108 14.56 -4.24 -12.52
C LEU A 108 15.42 -3.59 -11.44
N LEU A 109 15.71 -4.31 -10.35
CA LEU A 109 16.44 -3.79 -9.20
C LEU A 109 17.95 -3.61 -9.42
N SER A 110 18.49 -4.10 -10.55
CA SER A 110 19.84 -3.75 -10.98
C SER A 110 19.93 -2.38 -11.65
N LYS A 111 18.80 -1.81 -12.07
CA LYS A 111 18.71 -0.54 -12.83
C LYS A 111 18.00 0.57 -12.06
N TYR A 112 17.12 0.20 -11.15
CA TYR A 112 16.22 1.08 -10.43
C TYR A 112 16.25 0.77 -8.95
N ASP A 113 16.01 1.77 -8.11
CA ASP A 113 16.10 1.63 -6.65
C ASP A 113 14.76 1.20 -6.04
N VAL A 114 13.66 1.53 -6.71
CA VAL A 114 12.31 1.15 -6.30
C VAL A 114 11.42 0.89 -7.53
N VAL A 115 10.68 -0.21 -7.47
CA VAL A 115 9.63 -0.56 -8.43
C VAL A 115 8.28 -0.28 -7.80
N VAL A 116 7.41 0.44 -8.51
CA VAL A 116 6.08 0.86 -8.04
C VAL A 116 5.03 0.66 -9.14
N PRO A 117 3.73 0.62 -8.80
CA PRO A 117 2.69 0.52 -9.83
C PRO A 117 2.62 1.82 -10.64
N LYS A 118 2.09 1.75 -11.86
CA LYS A 118 1.76 2.97 -12.62
C LYS A 118 0.84 3.89 -11.81
N LYS A 119 1.11 5.20 -11.87
CA LYS A 119 0.25 6.20 -11.22
C LYS A 119 -1.19 6.12 -11.71
N ARG A 120 -2.13 6.29 -10.79
CA ARG A 120 -3.52 6.59 -11.15
C ARG A 120 -3.63 8.07 -11.47
N LYS A 121 -4.27 8.41 -12.59
CA LYS A 121 -4.55 9.81 -12.98
C LYS A 121 -5.97 10.21 -12.57
N TYR A 122 -6.10 11.38 -11.99
CA TYR A 122 -7.34 12.05 -11.63
C TYR A 122 -7.53 13.28 -12.52
N TYR A 123 -8.46 13.20 -13.47
CA TYR A 123 -8.62 14.26 -14.47
C TYR A 123 -9.35 15.51 -13.97
N ILE A 124 -10.02 15.44 -12.83
CA ILE A 124 -10.87 16.51 -12.28
C ILE A 124 -10.62 16.75 -10.79
N GLU A 125 -9.59 16.12 -10.20
CA GLU A 125 -9.31 16.17 -8.75
C GLU A 125 -7.82 16.11 -8.48
N THR A 126 -7.40 16.73 -7.38
CA THR A 126 -6.10 16.47 -6.77
C THR A 126 -6.17 15.27 -5.82
N LEU A 127 -5.03 14.77 -5.35
CA LEU A 127 -4.99 13.71 -4.35
C LEU A 127 -5.73 14.12 -3.06
N TYR A 128 -5.58 15.40 -2.65
CA TYR A 128 -6.32 15.96 -1.53
C TYR A 128 -7.81 16.02 -1.79
N SER A 129 -8.24 16.66 -2.89
CA SER A 129 -9.68 16.86 -3.13
C SER A 129 -10.41 15.53 -3.34
N HIS A 130 -9.76 14.56 -4.00
CA HIS A 130 -10.31 13.21 -4.13
C HIS A 130 -10.52 12.57 -2.74
N TYR A 131 -9.51 12.62 -1.85
CA TYR A 131 -9.66 12.09 -0.50
C TYR A 131 -10.79 12.80 0.25
N ALA A 132 -10.78 14.14 0.26
CA ALA A 132 -11.78 14.98 0.93
C ALA A 132 -13.20 14.77 0.41
N HIS A 133 -13.40 14.35 -0.84
CA HIS A 133 -14.73 13.97 -1.34
C HIS A 133 -15.12 12.55 -0.95
N THR A 134 -14.17 11.62 -0.85
CA THR A 134 -14.45 10.21 -0.52
C THR A 134 -14.51 9.91 0.97
N HIS A 135 -13.78 10.69 1.78
CA HIS A 135 -13.52 10.50 3.22
C HIS A 135 -13.52 11.87 3.93
N ASP A 136 -13.27 11.89 5.24
CA ASP A 136 -13.12 13.13 6.00
C ASP A 136 -11.79 13.83 5.67
N ALA A 137 -11.86 15.10 5.26
CA ALA A 137 -10.68 15.90 4.94
C ALA A 137 -9.77 16.13 6.16
N ASN A 138 -10.36 16.18 7.36
CA ASN A 138 -9.65 16.42 8.61
C ASN A 138 -8.51 15.40 8.84
N HIS A 139 -8.64 14.18 8.32
CA HIS A 139 -7.56 13.19 8.39
C HIS A 139 -6.26 13.69 7.74
N LEU A 140 -6.36 14.33 6.56
CA LEU A 140 -5.19 14.88 5.87
C LEU A 140 -4.68 16.15 6.53
N ASP A 141 -5.57 16.98 7.08
CA ASP A 141 -5.19 18.21 7.77
C ASP A 141 -4.39 17.92 9.05
N VAL A 142 -4.86 16.98 9.87
CA VAL A 142 -4.13 16.50 11.06
C VAL A 142 -2.83 15.81 10.65
N THR A 143 -2.84 15.02 9.58
CA THR A 143 -1.60 14.40 9.06
C THR A 143 -0.57 15.47 8.66
N ARG A 144 -1.01 16.55 8.00
CA ARG A 144 -0.12 17.65 7.61
C ARG A 144 0.51 18.33 8.83
N GLN A 145 -0.28 18.57 9.89
CA GLN A 145 0.22 19.12 11.15
C GLN A 145 1.30 18.21 11.75
N ILE A 146 1.02 16.90 11.85
CA ILE A 146 1.97 15.91 12.36
C ILE A 146 3.27 15.90 11.54
N VAL A 147 3.18 15.93 10.20
CA VAL A 147 4.37 16.01 9.34
C VAL A 147 5.14 17.29 9.62
N SER A 148 4.48 18.43 9.77
CA SER A 148 5.17 19.70 10.09
C SER A 148 5.90 19.70 11.43
N GLU A 149 5.41 18.94 12.41
CA GLU A 149 6.00 18.84 13.74
C GLU A 149 7.12 17.79 13.80
N LEU A 150 6.87 16.58 13.28
CA LEU A 150 7.80 15.46 13.40
C LEU A 150 8.87 15.47 12.30
N ARG A 151 8.50 15.91 11.09
CA ARG A 151 9.32 15.86 9.87
C ARG A 151 9.14 17.14 9.03
N PRO A 152 9.49 18.32 9.58
CA PRO A 152 9.34 19.60 8.88
C PRO A 152 10.05 19.62 7.52
N ASP A 153 11.11 18.81 7.36
CA ASP A 153 11.81 18.59 6.09
C ASP A 153 10.95 17.99 4.96
N TYR A 154 9.77 17.43 5.27
CA TYR A 154 8.84 16.83 4.32
C TYR A 154 7.62 17.70 3.99
N ILE A 155 7.44 18.87 4.63
CA ILE A 155 6.19 19.62 4.49
C ILE A 155 5.95 20.12 3.05
N ASP A 156 7.01 20.56 2.37
CA ASP A 156 6.91 21.00 0.98
C ASP A 156 6.55 19.84 0.04
N ALA A 157 7.14 18.67 0.27
CA ALA A 157 6.83 17.45 -0.49
C ALA A 157 5.38 17.01 -0.23
N PHE A 158 4.91 17.11 1.01
CA PHE A 158 3.52 16.84 1.38
C PHE A 158 2.56 17.74 0.60
N ASP A 159 2.76 19.06 0.69
CA ASP A 159 1.89 20.05 0.04
C ASP A 159 1.91 19.92 -1.49
N GLN A 160 3.07 19.63 -2.06
CA GLN A 160 3.20 19.38 -3.50
C GLN A 160 2.40 18.14 -3.90
N VAL A 161 2.57 17.01 -3.19
CA VAL A 161 1.87 15.75 -3.49
C VAL A 161 0.36 15.90 -3.35
N MET A 162 -0.12 16.58 -2.31
CA MET A 162 -1.55 16.81 -2.10
C MET A 162 -2.22 17.60 -3.24
N LYS A 163 -1.45 18.45 -3.94
CA LYS A 163 -1.90 19.21 -5.12
C LYS A 163 -1.78 18.43 -6.44
N GLN A 164 -1.11 17.28 -6.46
CA GLN A 164 -0.96 16.49 -7.68
C GLN A 164 -2.29 15.87 -8.12
N ARG A 165 -2.42 15.67 -9.43
CA ARG A 165 -3.57 15.01 -10.07
C ARG A 165 -3.28 13.55 -10.43
N SER A 166 -2.20 13.00 -9.88
CA SER A 166 -1.84 11.60 -10.08
C SER A 166 -0.92 11.12 -8.97
N GLY A 167 -1.03 9.86 -8.58
CA GLY A 167 -0.17 9.28 -7.55
C GLY A 167 -0.25 7.75 -7.53
N TYR A 168 0.63 7.15 -6.74
CA TYR A 168 0.61 5.74 -6.40
C TYR A 168 -0.49 5.50 -5.37
N MET A 169 -1.62 4.93 -5.80
CA MET A 169 -2.80 4.74 -4.94
C MET A 169 -2.81 3.38 -4.24
N PHE A 170 -1.63 2.79 -4.08
CA PHE A 170 -1.38 1.56 -3.33
C PHE A 170 -0.03 1.73 -2.64
N ASN A 171 0.12 1.15 -1.46
CA ASN A 171 1.39 0.98 -0.77
C ASN A 171 2.19 -0.22 -1.33
N MET A 172 2.05 -0.51 -2.63
CA MET A 172 2.77 -1.60 -3.29
C MET A 172 4.11 -1.13 -3.83
N PHE A 173 5.17 -1.87 -3.55
CA PHE A 173 6.52 -1.57 -4.03
C PHE A 173 7.42 -2.81 -4.03
N ILE A 174 8.60 -2.71 -4.66
CA ILE A 174 9.74 -3.60 -4.45
C ILE A 174 11.00 -2.74 -4.37
N MET A 175 11.75 -2.79 -3.26
CA MET A 175 13.00 -2.02 -3.07
C MET A 175 13.97 -2.73 -2.13
N SER A 176 15.16 -2.17 -1.92
CA SER A 176 16.12 -2.71 -0.96
C SER A 176 15.53 -2.71 0.45
N LYS A 177 15.96 -3.66 1.28
CA LYS A 177 15.55 -3.73 2.69
C LYS A 177 15.90 -2.45 3.45
N GLU A 178 17.02 -1.81 3.10
CA GLU A 178 17.44 -0.50 3.61
C GLU A 178 16.42 0.60 3.28
N ASN A 179 15.97 0.71 2.03
CA ASN A 179 14.93 1.68 1.65
C ASN A 179 13.59 1.38 2.33
N VAL A 180 13.25 0.10 2.55
CA VAL A 180 12.08 -0.27 3.36
C VAL A 180 12.23 0.18 4.80
N ALA A 181 13.40 0.00 5.41
CA ALA A 181 13.65 0.46 6.77
C ALA A 181 13.51 1.99 6.87
N ALA A 182 14.17 2.73 5.98
CA ALA A 182 14.07 4.20 5.93
C ALA A 182 12.63 4.70 5.71
N TYR A 183 11.85 4.01 4.87
CA TYR A 183 10.43 4.33 4.69
C TYR A 183 9.61 4.05 5.95
N CYS A 184 9.78 2.88 6.56
CA CYS A 184 9.04 2.49 7.76
C CYS A 184 9.38 3.37 8.98
N GLU A 185 10.65 3.72 9.18
CA GLU A 185 11.11 4.63 10.24
C GLU A 185 10.55 6.03 10.08
N TRP A 186 10.30 6.47 8.84
CA TRP A 186 9.60 7.72 8.57
C TRP A 186 8.08 7.60 8.76
N LEU A 187 7.47 6.52 8.25
CA LEU A 187 6.02 6.35 8.18
C LEU A 187 5.38 6.08 9.54
N PHE A 188 5.88 5.09 10.29
CA PHE A 188 5.18 4.60 11.48
C PHE A 188 5.03 5.66 12.58
N PRO A 189 6.04 6.50 12.89
CA PRO A 189 5.86 7.59 13.87
C PRO A 189 4.74 8.57 13.49
N ILE A 190 4.58 8.87 12.20
CA ILE A 190 3.51 9.76 11.70
C ILE A 190 2.15 9.08 11.85
N ILE A 191 2.03 7.82 11.47
CA ILE A 191 0.78 7.06 11.57
C ILE A 191 0.38 6.85 13.04
N ASP A 192 1.34 6.56 13.92
CA ASP A 192 1.09 6.35 15.35
C ASP A 192 0.67 7.63 16.06
N GLU A 193 1.24 8.78 15.67
CA GLU A 193 0.77 10.08 16.14
C GLU A 193 -0.64 10.39 15.64
N LEU A 194 -0.94 10.07 14.36
CA LEU A 194 -2.29 10.26 13.81
C LEU A 194 -3.32 9.39 14.55
N TYR A 195 -2.95 8.14 14.87
CA TYR A 195 -3.78 7.23 15.64
C TYR A 195 -4.06 7.74 17.06
N ARG A 196 -3.11 8.46 17.68
CA ARG A 196 -3.32 9.09 18.98
C ARG A 196 -4.15 10.37 18.95
N ARG A 197 -4.11 11.13 17.85
CA ARG A 197 -4.83 12.43 17.74
C ARG A 197 -6.28 12.32 17.32
N LEU A 198 -6.61 11.30 16.52
CA LEU A 198 -7.97 11.15 16.00
C LEU A 198 -8.83 10.32 16.95
N ASP A 199 -9.96 10.89 17.36
CA ASP A 199 -11.05 10.12 17.97
C ASP A 199 -11.78 9.34 16.86
N ILE A 200 -11.72 8.01 16.95
CA ILE A 200 -12.32 7.08 15.99
C ILE A 200 -13.39 6.20 16.66
N THR A 201 -13.84 6.53 17.87
CA THR A 201 -14.80 5.68 18.63
C THR A 201 -16.08 5.41 17.86
N ASP A 202 -16.59 6.40 17.11
CA ASP A 202 -17.84 6.28 16.34
C ASP A 202 -17.62 5.84 14.88
N TYR A 203 -16.40 5.43 14.51
CA TYR A 203 -16.10 5.07 13.12
C TYR A 203 -16.66 3.70 12.78
N SER A 204 -17.23 3.58 11.58
CA SER A 204 -17.51 2.27 11.01
C SER A 204 -16.21 1.49 10.80
N ALA A 205 -16.28 0.16 10.77
CA ALA A 205 -15.10 -0.67 10.43
C ALA A 205 -14.49 -0.31 9.07
N PHE A 206 -15.28 0.27 8.15
CA PHE A 206 -14.75 0.77 6.89
C PHE A 206 -13.96 2.07 7.09
N ASP A 207 -14.46 3.02 7.87
CA ASP A 207 -13.86 4.34 8.10
C ASP A 207 -12.63 4.26 9.00
N ALA A 208 -12.62 3.35 9.98
CA ALA A 208 -11.50 3.09 10.90
C ALA A 208 -10.19 2.72 10.17
N ARG A 209 -10.29 2.22 8.93
CA ARG A 209 -9.15 1.90 8.04
C ARG A 209 -8.44 3.13 7.46
N LEU A 210 -8.68 4.33 8.00
CA LEU A 210 -8.15 5.58 7.47
C LEU A 210 -6.62 5.58 7.43
N PHE A 211 -5.95 4.98 8.41
CA PHE A 211 -4.49 4.98 8.55
C PHE A 211 -3.82 4.28 7.37
N GLY A 212 -4.34 3.12 6.97
CA GLY A 212 -3.93 2.44 5.74
C GLY A 212 -4.11 3.35 4.51
N ARG A 213 -5.26 4.04 4.39
CA ARG A 213 -5.52 4.97 3.27
C ARG A 213 -4.59 6.18 3.27
N ILE A 214 -4.31 6.77 4.43
CA ILE A 214 -3.39 7.90 4.57
C ILE A 214 -1.97 7.48 4.19
N SER A 215 -1.56 6.26 4.57
CA SER A 215 -0.23 5.73 4.22
C SER A 215 0.01 5.62 2.71
N GLU A 216 -1.01 5.38 1.89
CA GLU A 216 -0.88 5.41 0.43
C GLU A 216 -0.43 6.80 -0.07
N ARG A 217 -0.93 7.87 0.54
CA ARG A 217 -0.56 9.25 0.18
C ARG A 217 0.81 9.58 0.75
N LEU A 218 1.06 9.20 2.00
CA LEU A 218 2.36 9.38 2.63
C LEU A 218 3.48 8.63 1.89
N PHE A 219 3.20 7.48 1.26
CA PHE A 219 4.17 6.81 0.39
C PHE A 219 4.60 7.69 -0.80
N ASN A 220 3.66 8.43 -1.41
CA ASN A 220 3.98 9.39 -2.46
C ASN A 220 4.82 10.55 -1.92
N VAL A 221 4.50 11.04 -0.71
CA VAL A 221 5.28 12.10 -0.03
C VAL A 221 6.70 11.64 0.25
N TRP A 222 6.87 10.42 0.77
CA TRP A 222 8.17 9.85 1.03
C TRP A 222 9.02 9.74 -0.24
N LEU A 223 8.46 9.13 -1.29
CA LEU A 223 9.13 8.98 -2.59
C LEU A 223 9.48 10.31 -3.24
N ALA A 224 8.61 11.32 -3.14
CA ALA A 224 8.85 12.64 -3.73
C ALA A 224 10.03 13.38 -3.09
N LYS A 225 10.37 13.05 -1.84
CA LYS A 225 11.51 13.62 -1.12
C LYS A 225 12.81 12.86 -1.37
N GLN A 226 12.75 11.58 -1.78
CA GLN A 226 13.97 10.80 -2.02
C GLN A 226 14.55 11.05 -3.41
N ASP A 227 15.86 10.94 -3.53
CA ASP A 227 16.56 10.87 -4.81
C ASP A 227 16.73 9.40 -5.24
N LEU A 228 15.63 8.76 -5.64
CA LEU A 228 15.60 7.36 -6.05
C LEU A 228 15.25 7.23 -7.54
N ARG A 229 15.87 6.27 -8.22
CA ARG A 229 15.49 5.88 -9.58
C ARG A 229 14.22 5.04 -9.51
N VAL A 230 13.07 5.71 -9.58
CA VAL A 230 11.73 5.08 -9.52
C VAL A 230 11.35 4.45 -10.85
N LYS A 231 10.92 3.18 -10.83
CA LYS A 231 10.38 2.47 -11.98
C LYS A 231 8.89 2.16 -11.84
N GLU A 232 8.07 2.82 -12.64
CA GLU A 232 6.65 2.48 -12.78
C GLU A 232 6.45 1.28 -13.70
N ILE A 233 5.71 0.27 -13.24
CA ILE A 233 5.31 -0.89 -14.03
C ILE A 233 3.81 -1.18 -13.95
N PRO A 234 3.25 -1.91 -14.92
CA PRO A 234 1.88 -2.40 -14.82
C PRO A 234 1.69 -3.32 -13.60
N PHE A 235 0.43 -3.43 -13.20
CA PHE A 235 -0.03 -4.42 -12.24
C PHE A 235 -1.37 -4.98 -12.74
N ILE A 236 -1.76 -6.14 -12.23
CA ILE A 236 -3.04 -6.79 -12.56
C ILE A 236 -3.88 -7.00 -11.30
N TYR A 237 -5.20 -6.98 -11.44
CA TYR A 237 -6.13 -7.49 -10.45
C TYR A 237 -6.45 -8.96 -10.73
N MET A 238 -6.29 -9.82 -9.74
CA MET A 238 -6.55 -11.27 -9.86
C MET A 238 -8.03 -11.63 -9.66
N GLU A 239 -8.93 -10.68 -9.93
CA GLU A 239 -10.37 -10.83 -9.87
C GLU A 239 -11.03 -9.77 -10.75
N LYS A 240 -12.30 -10.00 -11.11
CA LYS A 240 -13.11 -9.02 -11.85
C LYS A 240 -13.36 -7.79 -10.97
N ILE A 241 -13.20 -6.60 -11.56
CA ILE A 241 -13.50 -5.32 -10.91
C ILE A 241 -14.76 -4.75 -11.55
N ASP A 242 -15.71 -4.31 -10.73
CA ASP A 242 -16.86 -3.54 -11.21
C ASP A 242 -16.46 -2.07 -11.43
N LEU A 243 -15.95 -1.78 -12.62
CA LEU A 243 -15.55 -0.43 -13.02
C LEU A 243 -16.74 0.54 -13.10
N ILE A 244 -17.95 0.05 -13.36
CA ILE A 244 -19.15 0.87 -13.49
C ILE A 244 -19.55 1.38 -12.10
N GLN A 245 -19.66 0.49 -11.11
CA GLN A 245 -19.97 0.87 -9.74
C GLN A 245 -18.89 1.78 -9.15
N LYS A 246 -17.62 1.50 -9.46
CA LYS A 246 -16.50 2.36 -9.05
C LYS A 246 -16.60 3.76 -9.63
N GLY A 247 -16.94 3.89 -10.91
CA GLY A 247 -17.15 5.18 -11.57
C GLY A 247 -18.36 5.93 -11.03
N LYS A 248 -19.49 5.25 -10.84
CA LYS A 248 -20.70 5.82 -10.25
C LYS A 248 -20.46 6.36 -8.84
N SER A 249 -19.80 5.56 -8.00
CA SER A 249 -19.50 5.95 -6.61
C SER A 249 -18.58 7.16 -6.55
N PHE A 250 -17.57 7.22 -7.43
CA PHE A 250 -16.70 8.38 -7.57
C PHE A 250 -17.47 9.67 -7.94
N LEU A 251 -18.38 9.60 -8.92
CA LEU A 251 -19.19 10.75 -9.31
C LEU A 251 -20.16 11.18 -8.19
N GLN A 252 -20.74 10.21 -7.46
CA GLN A 252 -21.58 10.49 -6.29
C GLN A 252 -20.82 11.21 -5.18
N ALA A 253 -19.59 10.77 -4.87
CA ALA A 253 -18.74 11.44 -3.90
C ALA A 253 -18.40 12.87 -4.33
N LYS A 254 -18.01 13.04 -5.60
CA LYS A 254 -17.58 14.33 -6.14
C LYS A 254 -18.69 15.39 -6.23
N PHE A 255 -19.85 15.01 -6.78
CA PHE A 255 -20.90 15.98 -7.14
C PHE A 255 -22.08 16.02 -6.18
N PHE A 256 -22.25 14.99 -5.34
CA PHE A 256 -23.39 14.86 -4.44
C PHE A 256 -23.00 14.69 -2.97
N GLY A 257 -21.71 14.82 -2.64
CA GLY A 257 -21.20 14.75 -1.27
C GLY A 257 -21.32 13.38 -0.59
N LYS A 258 -21.66 12.32 -1.35
CA LYS A 258 -21.86 10.97 -0.79
C LYS A 258 -20.53 10.27 -0.55
N LYS A 259 -20.11 10.18 0.72
CA LYS A 259 -18.89 9.48 1.14
C LYS A 259 -18.93 7.99 0.80
N TYR A 260 -17.75 7.38 0.71
CA TYR A 260 -17.65 5.93 0.48
C TYR A 260 -17.99 5.18 1.77
N GLY A 261 -18.75 4.08 1.66
CA GLY A 261 -18.98 3.13 2.75
C GLY A 261 -18.34 1.75 2.51
N GLN A 262 -17.68 1.55 1.36
CA GLN A 262 -17.03 0.29 0.99
C GLN A 262 -15.90 0.50 -0.03
N SER A 263 -15.10 -0.55 -0.24
CA SER A 263 -14.04 -0.58 -1.27
C SER A 263 -14.58 -1.05 -2.63
N PHE A 264 -13.94 -0.59 -3.73
CA PHE A 264 -14.27 -0.94 -5.11
C PHE A 264 -13.05 -1.38 -5.92
#